data_AF-A0A142CUV4-F1
#
_entry.id   AF-A0A142CUV4-F1
#
_cell.length_a   1.000
_cell.length_b   1.000
_cell.length_c   1.000
_cell.angle_alpha   90.00
_cell.angle_beta   90.00
_cell.angle_gamma   90.00
#
_symmetry.space_group_name_H-M   'P 1'
#
loop_
_entity.id
_entity.type
_entity.pdbx_description
1 polymer ?
#
loop_
_entity_poly.entity_id
_entity_poly.type
_entity_poly.pdbx_seq_one_letter_code
_entity_poly.pdbx_strand_id
1 'polypeptide(L)'
;MNRRVVLETLVYPLLLGVPPFAFVWVKHGGMTPEWALETIVLFLLLVVSTALFLARILEKHGYRKSDIKRLFDILEKHWEEPWDCGYLKHDVQYCIVYHLLLWGFLSVALLEFRNVSLVIMAVAGLVFLLVAAYPIAATMIALVLVLPLYFLKDERMEDGFGFVGKTSLLSTLAIPAIWVASTHLSTGNYPEQILKMFNAVVVNAEKFWILSVVNTLFGFMGRYLVHRIDRKVLTAVSLALAFSMLFIVWGIFAG
;
A
#
# COMPACT_ATOMS: atom_id res chain seq x y z
N MET A 1 10.72 -30.69 -16.76
CA MET A 1 10.31 -30.25 -15.41
C MET A 1 11.42 -30.49 -14.41
N ASN A 2 12.32 -29.52 -14.32
CA ASN A 2 13.39 -29.47 -13.33
C ASN A 2 12.80 -29.35 -11.92
N ARG A 3 13.12 -30.32 -11.04
CA ARG A 3 12.64 -30.34 -9.65
C ARG A 3 13.00 -29.08 -8.88
N ARG A 4 14.14 -28.46 -9.21
CA ARG A 4 14.63 -27.22 -8.59
C ARG A 4 13.67 -26.04 -8.80
N VAL A 5 13.14 -25.89 -10.02
CA VAL A 5 12.24 -24.79 -10.39
C VAL A 5 10.93 -24.88 -9.61
N VAL A 6 10.36 -26.08 -9.49
CA VAL A 6 9.13 -26.32 -8.71
C VAL A 6 9.37 -26.10 -7.22
N LEU A 7 10.50 -26.58 -6.70
CA LEU A 7 10.89 -26.41 -5.30
C LEU A 7 11.02 -24.93 -4.93
N GLU A 8 11.83 -24.18 -5.68
CA GLU A 8 12.13 -22.78 -5.34
C GLU A 8 10.96 -21.82 -5.64
N THR A 9 10.11 -22.13 -6.61
CA THR A 9 9.00 -21.23 -7.00
C THR A 9 7.72 -21.45 -6.21
N LEU A 10 7.44 -22.69 -5.79
CA LEU A 10 6.16 -23.03 -5.16
C LEU A 10 6.35 -23.62 -3.77
N VAL A 11 7.21 -24.63 -3.62
CA VAL A 11 7.38 -25.32 -2.34
C VAL A 11 8.04 -24.42 -1.29
N TYR A 12 9.10 -23.70 -1.66
CA TYR A 12 9.86 -22.86 -0.74
C TYR A 12 9.03 -21.68 -0.20
N PRO A 13 8.30 -20.91 -1.04
CA PRO A 13 7.38 -19.89 -0.54
C PRO A 13 6.29 -20.45 0.38
N LEU A 14 5.70 -21.60 0.03
CA LEU A 14 4.68 -22.24 0.88
C LEU A 14 5.26 -22.68 2.23
N LEU A 15 6.41 -23.34 2.22
CA LEU A 15 7.09 -23.80 3.44
C LEU A 15 7.54 -22.66 4.33
N LEU A 16 7.91 -21.50 3.78
CA LEU A 16 8.30 -20.35 4.59
C LEU A 16 7.11 -19.50 5.03
N GLY A 17 6.07 -19.37 4.20
CA GLY A 17 4.98 -18.46 4.49
C GLY A 17 3.84 -19.08 5.28
N VAL A 18 3.53 -20.37 5.12
CA VAL A 18 2.42 -21.01 5.87
C VAL A 18 2.72 -21.17 7.37
N PRO A 19 3.91 -21.64 7.80
CA PRO A 19 4.16 -21.89 9.23
C PRO A 19 4.06 -20.67 10.15
N PRO A 20 4.52 -19.45 9.77
CA PRO A 20 4.32 -18.25 10.58
C PRO A 20 2.84 -17.97 10.88
N PHE A 21 1.96 -18.06 9.88
CA PHE A 21 0.53 -17.88 10.09
C PHE A 21 -0.08 -19.02 10.90
N ALA A 22 0.34 -20.27 10.63
CA ALA A 22 -0.08 -21.42 11.43
C ALA A 22 0.28 -21.28 12.91
N PHE A 23 1.48 -20.79 13.21
CA PHE A 23 1.89 -20.49 14.58
C PHE A 23 1.00 -19.42 15.22
N VAL A 24 0.71 -18.34 14.50
CA VAL A 24 -0.21 -17.29 14.96
C VAL A 24 -1.58 -17.87 15.26
N TRP A 25 -2.15 -18.69 14.36
CA TRP A 25 -3.46 -19.28 14.58
C TRP A 25 -3.49 -20.18 15.82
N VAL A 26 -2.45 -21.02 16.01
CA VAL A 26 -2.34 -21.91 17.18
C VAL A 26 -2.23 -21.10 18.48
N LYS A 27 -1.48 -19.99 18.45
CA LYS A 27 -1.30 -19.12 19.61
C LYS A 27 -2.54 -18.29 19.95
N HIS A 28 -3.26 -17.84 18.94
CA HIS A 28 -4.45 -17.03 19.13
C HIS A 28 -5.61 -17.83 19.75
N GLY A 29 -5.68 -19.13 19.46
CA GLY A 29 -6.78 -19.98 19.89
C GLY A 29 -8.09 -19.62 19.19
N GLY A 30 -9.09 -20.49 19.27
CA GLY A 30 -10.42 -20.22 18.66
C GLY A 30 -10.57 -20.65 17.19
N MET A 31 -9.73 -21.57 16.69
CA MET A 31 -9.98 -22.26 15.43
C MET A 31 -11.26 -23.09 15.53
N THR A 32 -12.35 -22.63 14.93
CA THR A 32 -13.57 -23.45 14.76
C THR A 32 -13.55 -24.16 13.40
N PRO A 33 -14.34 -25.25 13.23
CA PRO A 33 -14.51 -25.88 11.92
C PRO A 33 -15.03 -24.91 10.85
N GLU A 34 -15.89 -23.95 11.22
CA GLU A 34 -16.39 -22.94 10.27
C GLU A 34 -15.27 -22.04 9.77
N TRP A 35 -14.44 -21.50 10.68
CA TRP A 35 -13.27 -20.70 10.32
C TRP A 35 -12.29 -21.47 9.42
N ALA A 36 -12.08 -22.77 9.70
CA ALA A 36 -11.20 -23.60 8.89
C ALA A 36 -11.76 -23.77 7.47
N LEU A 37 -13.07 -23.97 7.33
CA LEU A 37 -13.75 -24.07 6.04
C LEU A 37 -13.67 -22.73 5.28
N GLU A 38 -13.96 -21.61 5.94
CA GLU A 38 -13.82 -20.27 5.34
C GLU A 38 -12.38 -19.99 4.90
N THR A 39 -11.38 -20.36 5.72
CA THR A 39 -9.95 -20.23 5.37
C THR A 39 -9.56 -21.08 4.17
N ILE A 40 -10.11 -22.30 4.04
CA ILE A 40 -9.89 -23.16 2.87
C ILE A 40 -10.55 -22.56 1.63
N VAL A 41 -11.78 -22.05 1.74
CA VAL A 41 -12.46 -21.36 0.64
C VAL A 41 -11.68 -20.12 0.20
N LEU A 42 -11.20 -19.32 1.14
CA LEU A 42 -10.31 -18.18 0.87
C LEU A 42 -9.03 -18.63 0.16
N PHE A 43 -8.41 -19.72 0.60
CA PHE A 43 -7.23 -20.28 -0.06
C PHE A 43 -7.52 -20.66 -1.52
N LEU A 44 -8.65 -21.34 -1.78
CA LEU A 44 -9.04 -21.74 -3.14
C LEU A 44 -9.30 -20.53 -4.04
N LEU A 45 -10.03 -19.52 -3.56
CA LEU A 45 -10.26 -18.27 -4.29
C LEU A 45 -8.93 -17.60 -4.64
N LEU A 46 -7.97 -17.67 -3.71
CA LEU A 46 -6.69 -17.02 -3.86
C LEU A 46 -5.76 -17.80 -4.80
N VAL A 47 -5.84 -19.13 -4.85
CA VAL A 47 -5.20 -19.97 -5.89
C VAL A 47 -5.75 -19.60 -7.27
N VAL A 48 -7.07 -19.43 -7.41
CA VAL A 48 -7.69 -19.00 -8.67
C VAL A 48 -7.22 -17.59 -9.05
N SER A 49 -7.20 -16.65 -8.11
CA SER A 49 -6.67 -15.30 -8.33
C SER A 49 -5.20 -15.34 -8.76
N THR A 50 -4.37 -16.11 -8.06
CA THR A 50 -2.95 -16.29 -8.39
C THR A 50 -2.80 -16.79 -9.81
N ALA A 51 -3.59 -17.79 -10.23
CA ALA A 51 -3.56 -18.29 -11.59
C ALA A 51 -3.95 -17.22 -12.62
N LEU A 52 -4.99 -16.42 -12.35
CA LEU A 52 -5.38 -15.32 -13.25
C LEU A 52 -4.30 -14.24 -13.37
N PHE A 53 -3.64 -13.87 -12.26
CA PHE A 53 -2.55 -12.91 -12.27
C PHE A 53 -1.30 -13.45 -12.96
N LEU A 54 -0.94 -14.72 -12.72
CA LEU A 54 0.15 -15.39 -13.44
C LEU A 54 -0.12 -15.45 -14.94
N ALA A 55 -1.36 -15.70 -15.36
CA ALA A 55 -1.72 -15.67 -16.79
C ALA A 55 -1.54 -14.26 -17.40
N ARG A 56 -1.84 -13.20 -16.66
CA ARG A 56 -1.57 -11.81 -17.07
C ARG A 56 -0.07 -11.49 -17.10
N ILE A 57 0.71 -12.01 -16.16
CA ILE A 57 2.16 -11.85 -16.14
C ILE A 57 2.78 -12.55 -17.37
N LEU A 58 2.32 -13.75 -17.70
CA LEU A 58 2.74 -14.44 -18.92
C LEU A 58 2.44 -13.61 -20.18
N GLU A 59 1.24 -13.04 -20.27
CA GLU A 59 0.85 -12.14 -21.38
C GLU A 59 1.74 -10.90 -21.47
N LYS A 60 2.08 -10.27 -20.33
CA LYS A 60 3.02 -9.14 -20.26
C LYS A 60 4.40 -9.50 -20.83
N HIS A 61 4.83 -10.75 -20.69
CA HIS A 61 6.12 -11.24 -21.19
C HIS A 61 6.03 -11.93 -22.56
N GLY A 62 4.92 -11.75 -23.30
CA GLY A 62 4.77 -12.22 -24.69
C GLY A 62 4.22 -13.65 -24.84
N TYR A 63 3.79 -14.30 -23.76
CA TYR A 63 3.15 -15.62 -23.79
C TYR A 63 1.63 -15.52 -23.91
N ARG A 64 0.96 -16.62 -24.23
CA ARG A 64 -0.51 -16.68 -24.20
C ARG A 64 -0.98 -16.98 -22.78
N LYS A 65 -2.12 -16.43 -22.37
CA LYS A 65 -2.76 -16.77 -21.08
C LYS A 65 -2.98 -18.27 -20.87
N SER A 66 -3.24 -19.02 -21.95
CA SER A 66 -3.38 -20.48 -21.95
C SER A 66 -2.12 -21.23 -21.52
N ASP A 67 -0.95 -20.59 -21.62
CA ASP A 67 0.34 -21.19 -21.37
C ASP A 67 0.64 -21.34 -19.87
N ILE A 68 -0.26 -20.88 -19.00
CA ILE A 68 -0.18 -21.11 -17.56
C ILE A 68 -0.06 -22.59 -17.19
N LYS A 69 -0.66 -23.49 -17.98
CA LYS A 69 -0.51 -24.94 -17.78
C LYS A 69 0.93 -25.43 -17.96
N ARG A 70 1.75 -24.66 -18.69
CA ARG A 70 3.17 -24.90 -18.96
C ARG A 70 4.06 -23.92 -18.21
N LEU A 71 3.54 -23.23 -17.19
CA LEU A 71 4.27 -22.20 -16.45
C LEU A 71 5.64 -22.69 -15.98
N PHE A 72 5.73 -23.90 -15.43
CA PHE A 72 7.01 -24.45 -14.94
C PHE A 72 8.02 -24.71 -16.06
N ASP A 73 7.56 -25.15 -17.23
CA ASP A 73 8.44 -25.37 -18.38
C ASP A 73 8.93 -24.03 -18.96
N ILE A 74 8.10 -22.98 -18.90
CA ILE A 74 8.48 -21.63 -19.30
C ILE A 74 9.49 -21.09 -18.28
N LEU A 75 9.19 -21.18 -16.99
CA LEU A 75 10.06 -20.70 -15.93
C LEU A 75 11.44 -21.39 -15.93
N GLU A 76 11.49 -22.67 -16.31
CA GLU A 76 12.74 -23.43 -16.48
C GLU A 76 13.63 -22.82 -17.57
N LYS A 77 13.05 -22.30 -18.67
CA LYS A 77 13.81 -21.61 -19.73
C LYS A 77 14.34 -20.24 -19.29
N HIS A 78 13.64 -19.60 -18.35
CA HIS A 78 13.97 -18.29 -17.82
C HIS A 78 14.67 -18.38 -16.46
N TRP A 79 15.16 -19.56 -16.06
CA TRP A 79 15.65 -19.78 -14.71
C TRP A 79 16.98 -19.07 -14.40
N GLU A 80 17.83 -18.98 -15.43
CA GLU A 80 19.13 -18.29 -15.40
C GLU A 80 18.99 -16.77 -15.58
N GLU A 81 17.77 -16.25 -15.77
CA GLU A 81 17.56 -14.81 -15.79
C GLU A 81 17.91 -14.19 -14.44
N PRO A 82 18.42 -12.92 -14.45
CA PRO A 82 18.63 -12.17 -13.23
C PRO A 82 17.36 -12.10 -12.40
N TRP A 83 17.53 -12.10 -11.08
CA TRP A 83 16.40 -11.93 -10.16
C TRP A 83 16.08 -10.44 -9.98
N ASP A 84 15.75 -9.76 -11.07
CA ASP A 84 15.43 -8.33 -11.08
C ASP A 84 14.00 -8.05 -11.56
N CYS A 85 13.48 -6.89 -11.19
CA CYS A 85 12.16 -6.45 -11.60
C CYS A 85 12.05 -6.37 -13.13
N GLY A 86 11.02 -7.02 -13.69
CA GLY A 86 10.80 -7.07 -15.14
C GLY A 86 11.26 -8.37 -15.81
N TYR A 87 11.92 -9.27 -15.08
CA TYR A 87 12.14 -10.64 -15.53
C TYR A 87 10.99 -11.55 -15.11
N LEU A 88 10.68 -12.54 -15.96
CA LEU A 88 9.51 -13.40 -15.78
C LEU A 88 9.60 -14.18 -14.46
N LYS A 89 10.80 -14.66 -14.13
CA LYS A 89 11.07 -15.42 -12.90
C LYS A 89 10.72 -14.63 -11.65
N HIS A 90 11.20 -13.39 -11.59
CA HIS A 90 10.97 -12.49 -10.47
C HIS A 90 9.47 -12.18 -10.34
N ASP A 91 8.81 -11.76 -11.43
CA ASP A 91 7.39 -11.37 -11.41
C ASP A 91 6.48 -12.53 -10.98
N VAL A 92 6.77 -13.76 -11.44
CA VAL A 92 6.03 -14.98 -11.04
C VAL A 92 6.20 -15.29 -9.56
N GLN A 93 7.43 -15.28 -9.05
CA GLN A 93 7.71 -15.55 -7.63
C GLN A 93 7.08 -14.50 -6.72
N TYR A 94 7.20 -13.22 -7.07
CA TYR A 94 6.57 -12.14 -6.32
C TYR A 94 5.06 -12.24 -6.30
N CYS A 95 4.45 -12.61 -7.43
CA CYS A 95 3.01 -12.83 -7.49
C CYS A 95 2.57 -13.91 -6.49
N ILE A 96 3.26 -15.05 -6.44
CA ILE A 96 2.95 -16.16 -5.52
C ILE A 96 3.14 -15.71 -4.06
N VAL A 97 4.26 -15.06 -3.75
CA VAL A 97 4.56 -14.60 -2.38
C VAL A 97 3.53 -13.59 -1.88
N TYR A 98 3.18 -12.57 -2.67
CA TYR A 98 2.18 -11.57 -2.27
C TYR A 98 0.79 -12.18 -2.05
N HIS A 99 0.41 -13.13 -2.89
CA HIS A 99 -0.84 -13.86 -2.74
C HIS A 99 -0.82 -14.69 -1.44
N LEU A 100 0.27 -15.38 -1.14
CA LEU A 100 0.41 -16.15 0.10
C LEU A 100 0.34 -15.25 1.36
N LEU A 101 1.01 -14.10 1.33
CA LEU A 101 0.95 -13.11 2.41
C LEU A 101 -0.47 -12.59 2.59
N LEU A 102 -1.15 -12.22 1.49
CA LEU A 102 -2.53 -11.76 1.51
C LEU A 102 -3.46 -12.81 2.12
N TRP A 103 -3.30 -14.08 1.75
CA TRP A 103 -4.06 -15.18 2.34
C TRP A 103 -3.82 -15.29 3.85
N GLY A 104 -2.56 -15.28 4.28
CA GLY A 104 -2.20 -15.39 5.68
C GLY A 104 -2.78 -14.26 6.52
N PHE A 105 -2.67 -13.02 6.05
CA PHE A 105 -3.27 -11.86 6.72
C PHE A 105 -4.80 -11.95 6.80
N LEU A 106 -5.46 -12.31 5.69
CA LEU A 106 -6.92 -12.45 5.68
C LEU A 106 -7.39 -13.59 6.59
N SER A 107 -6.68 -14.70 6.63
CA SER A 107 -6.98 -15.85 7.51
C SER A 107 -6.83 -15.50 8.99
N VAL A 108 -5.77 -14.76 9.36
CA VAL A 108 -5.60 -14.25 10.74
C VAL A 108 -6.68 -13.24 11.09
N ALA A 109 -7.01 -12.30 10.20
CA ALA A 109 -8.09 -11.35 10.42
C ALA A 109 -9.45 -12.06 10.58
N LEU A 110 -9.69 -13.12 9.80
CA LEU A 110 -10.89 -13.94 9.93
C LEU A 110 -10.93 -14.69 11.26
N LEU A 111 -9.78 -15.11 11.79
CA LEU A 111 -9.70 -15.74 13.11
C LEU A 111 -10.05 -14.75 14.22
N GLU A 112 -9.53 -13.52 14.12
CA GLU A 112 -9.80 -12.43 15.08
C GLU A 112 -11.28 -12.04 15.07
N PHE A 113 -11.84 -11.72 13.89
CA PHE A 113 -13.18 -11.14 13.78
C PHE A 113 -14.30 -12.17 13.63
N ARG A 114 -13.97 -13.43 13.29
CA ARG A 114 -14.90 -14.56 13.08
C ARG A 114 -16.04 -14.27 12.10
N ASN A 115 -15.88 -13.27 11.24
CA ASN A 115 -16.89 -12.84 10.28
C ASN A 115 -16.23 -12.16 9.08
N VAL A 116 -16.47 -12.70 7.89
CA VAL A 116 -15.93 -12.19 6.62
C VAL A 116 -16.30 -10.72 6.37
N SER A 117 -17.51 -10.29 6.73
CA SER A 117 -17.92 -8.89 6.58
C SER A 117 -17.05 -7.96 7.42
N LEU A 118 -16.76 -8.34 8.66
CA LEU A 118 -15.88 -7.55 9.54
C LEU A 118 -14.44 -7.52 9.03
N VAL A 119 -13.94 -8.62 8.47
CA VAL A 119 -12.62 -8.65 7.80
C VAL A 119 -12.58 -7.66 6.64
N ILE A 120 -13.61 -7.64 5.78
CA ILE A 120 -13.71 -6.71 4.66
C ILE A 120 -13.73 -5.26 5.17
N MET A 121 -14.50 -4.99 6.22
CA MET A 121 -14.57 -3.65 6.83
C MET A 121 -13.25 -3.22 7.46
N ALA A 122 -12.52 -4.13 8.11
CA ALA A 122 -11.20 -3.86 8.65
C ALA A 122 -10.18 -3.55 7.54
N VAL A 123 -10.19 -4.31 6.45
CA VAL A 123 -9.34 -4.05 5.26
C VAL A 123 -9.69 -2.70 4.64
N ALA A 124 -10.98 -2.39 4.48
CA ALA A 124 -11.43 -1.10 3.97
C ALA A 124 -10.99 0.06 4.87
N GLY A 125 -11.12 -0.08 6.18
CA GLY A 125 -10.65 0.90 7.17
C GLY A 125 -9.15 1.12 7.09
N LEU A 126 -8.37 0.05 6.94
CA LEU A 126 -6.91 0.13 6.77
C LEU A 126 -6.53 0.84 5.47
N VAL A 127 -7.21 0.54 4.36
CA VAL A 127 -7.01 1.26 3.08
C VAL A 127 -7.34 2.74 3.24
N PHE A 128 -8.43 3.08 3.91
CA PHE A 128 -8.81 4.48 4.14
C PHE A 128 -7.78 5.21 4.99
N LEU A 129 -7.27 4.57 6.04
CA LEU A 129 -6.17 5.10 6.85
C LEU A 129 -4.90 5.32 6.02
N LEU A 130 -4.51 4.36 5.19
CA LEU A 130 -3.32 4.48 4.34
C LEU A 130 -3.44 5.64 3.35
N VAL A 131 -4.61 5.78 2.71
CA VAL A 131 -4.83 6.88 1.76
C VAL A 131 -4.92 8.22 2.51
N ALA A 132 -5.55 8.27 3.68
CA ALA A 132 -5.61 9.48 4.52
C ALA A 132 -4.24 9.86 5.11
N ALA A 133 -3.34 8.90 5.32
CA ALA A 133 -1.97 9.14 5.76
C ALA A 133 -1.04 9.60 4.63
N TYR A 134 -1.46 9.50 3.37
CA TYR A 134 -0.64 9.89 2.21
C TYR A 134 -0.15 11.35 2.26
N PRO A 135 -0.98 12.35 2.62
CA PRO A 135 -0.52 13.73 2.82
C PRO A 135 0.61 13.84 3.85
N ILE A 136 0.60 13.02 4.91
CA ILE A 136 1.70 12.98 5.90
C ILE A 136 2.99 12.51 5.23
N ALA A 137 2.92 11.43 4.46
CA ALA A 137 4.08 10.92 3.73
C ALA A 137 4.62 11.95 2.73
N ALA A 138 3.75 12.62 1.98
CA ALA A 138 4.12 13.68 1.05
C ALA A 138 4.81 14.86 1.76
N THR A 139 4.30 15.27 2.92
CA THR A 139 4.91 16.27 3.79
C THR A 139 6.31 15.86 4.25
N MET A 140 6.47 14.62 4.73
CA MET A 140 7.78 14.12 5.20
C MET A 140 8.81 14.06 4.06
N ILE A 141 8.41 13.61 2.87
CA ILE A 141 9.28 13.59 1.68
C ILE A 141 9.69 15.02 1.30
N ALA A 142 8.75 15.97 1.30
CA ALA A 142 9.03 17.37 1.02
C ALA A 142 10.08 17.96 1.99
N LEU A 143 9.94 17.66 3.27
CA LEU A 143 10.82 18.15 4.34
C LEU A 143 12.21 17.52 4.34
N VAL A 144 12.30 16.20 4.18
CA VAL A 144 13.55 15.44 4.38
C VAL A 144 14.38 15.37 3.11
N LEU A 145 13.74 15.33 1.94
CA LEU A 145 14.43 15.16 0.67
C LEU A 145 14.39 16.45 -0.15
N VAL A 146 13.20 17.01 -0.35
CA VAL A 146 13.01 18.11 -1.31
C VAL A 146 13.64 19.42 -0.85
N LEU A 147 13.35 19.86 0.38
CA LEU A 147 13.90 21.09 0.96
C LEU A 147 15.43 21.08 1.09
N PRO A 148 16.07 20.05 1.69
CA PRO A 148 17.52 20.05 1.88
C PRO A 148 18.29 20.03 0.56
N LEU A 149 17.87 19.20 -0.40
CA LEU A 149 18.53 19.11 -1.69
C LEU A 149 18.30 20.36 -2.55
N TYR A 150 17.13 21.01 -2.42
CA TYR A 150 16.90 22.33 -3.01
C TYR A 150 17.87 23.39 -2.46
N PHE A 151 18.19 23.37 -1.17
CA PHE A 151 19.19 24.29 -0.60
C PHE A 151 20.61 24.00 -1.12
N LEU A 152 20.90 22.74 -1.42
CA LEU A 152 22.17 22.31 -2.02
C LEU A 152 22.30 22.65 -3.51
N LYS A 153 21.31 23.34 -4.10
CA LYS A 153 21.26 23.77 -5.51
C LYS A 153 21.19 22.62 -6.53
N ASP A 154 20.61 21.48 -6.15
CA ASP A 154 20.39 20.38 -7.10
C ASP A 154 19.18 20.67 -8.01
N GLU A 155 19.42 20.79 -9.32
CA GLU A 155 18.39 21.04 -10.34
C GLU A 155 17.39 19.88 -10.46
N ARG A 156 17.78 18.65 -10.10
CA ARG A 156 16.89 17.46 -10.14
C ARG A 156 15.72 17.56 -9.15
N MET A 157 15.80 18.49 -8.20
CA MET A 157 14.77 18.66 -7.18
C MET A 157 13.55 19.43 -7.66
N GLU A 158 13.66 20.18 -8.76
CA GLU A 158 12.52 20.86 -9.38
C GLU A 158 11.46 19.86 -9.86
N ASP A 159 11.90 18.73 -10.42
CA ASP A 159 11.03 17.61 -10.78
C ASP A 159 10.44 16.91 -9.54
N GLY A 160 11.24 16.80 -8.47
CA GLY A 160 10.80 16.28 -7.17
C GLY A 160 9.68 17.11 -6.54
N PHE A 161 9.78 18.44 -6.58
CA PHE A 161 8.70 19.35 -6.16
C PHE A 161 7.43 19.15 -6.97
N GLY A 162 7.56 19.05 -8.30
CA GLY A 162 6.44 18.84 -9.21
C GLY A 162 5.73 17.51 -8.97
N PHE A 163 6.47 16.45 -8.65
CA PHE A 163 5.94 15.14 -8.31
C PHE A 163 5.14 15.17 -7.00
N VAL A 164 5.74 15.67 -5.91
CA VAL A 164 5.08 15.76 -4.60
C VAL A 164 3.82 16.63 -4.67
N GLY A 165 3.85 17.73 -5.42
CA GLY A 165 2.68 18.58 -5.63
C GLY A 165 1.54 17.86 -6.37
N LYS A 166 1.86 17.16 -7.46
CA LYS A 166 0.86 16.44 -8.27
C LYS A 166 0.21 15.29 -7.49
N THR A 167 0.99 14.54 -6.74
CA THR A 167 0.45 13.44 -5.94
C THR A 167 -0.33 13.92 -4.73
N SER A 168 0.07 15.04 -4.11
CA SER A 168 -0.68 15.67 -3.02
C SER A 168 -2.06 16.16 -3.48
N LEU A 169 -2.16 16.74 -4.68
CA LEU A 169 -3.45 17.14 -5.28
C LEU A 169 -4.39 15.96 -5.50
N LEU A 170 -3.87 14.83 -6.00
CA LEU A 170 -4.66 13.60 -6.14
C LEU A 170 -5.18 13.10 -4.78
N SER A 171 -4.36 13.19 -3.73
CA SER A 171 -4.80 12.83 -2.38
C SER A 171 -5.86 13.79 -1.83
N THR A 172 -5.74 15.10 -2.08
CA THR A 172 -6.74 16.11 -1.66
C THR A 172 -8.13 15.81 -2.23
N LEU A 173 -8.21 15.31 -3.47
CA LEU A 173 -9.49 14.91 -4.08
C LEU A 173 -10.06 13.62 -3.47
N ALA A 174 -9.20 12.72 -2.98
CA ALA A 174 -9.63 11.46 -2.36
C ALA A 174 -10.14 11.66 -0.92
N ILE A 175 -9.58 12.61 -0.16
CA ILE A 175 -9.96 12.90 1.24
C ILE A 175 -11.47 13.13 1.43
N PRO A 176 -12.19 13.96 0.63
CA PRO A 176 -13.64 14.13 0.81
C PRO A 176 -14.42 12.82 0.65
N ALA A 177 -14.11 12.04 -0.38
CA ALA A 177 -14.79 10.77 -0.61
C ALA A 177 -14.53 9.78 0.54
N ILE A 178 -13.29 9.72 1.01
CA ILE A 178 -12.87 8.91 2.16
C ILE A 178 -13.54 9.40 3.44
N TRP A 179 -13.66 10.70 3.66
CA TRP A 179 -14.31 11.28 4.83
C TRP A 179 -15.80 10.99 4.85
N VAL A 180 -16.51 11.17 3.72
CA VAL A 180 -17.94 10.84 3.62
C VAL A 180 -18.16 9.35 3.88
N ALA A 181 -17.36 8.48 3.25
CA ALA A 181 -17.45 7.05 3.46
C ALA A 181 -17.11 6.66 4.91
N SER A 182 -16.04 7.22 5.48
CA SER A 182 -15.63 6.95 6.87
C SER A 182 -16.67 7.45 7.87
N THR A 183 -17.29 8.61 7.63
CA THR A 183 -18.35 9.17 8.49
C THR A 183 -19.57 8.26 8.48
N HIS A 184 -20.01 7.83 7.29
CA HIS A 184 -21.12 6.88 7.19
C HIS A 184 -20.81 5.57 7.92
N LEU A 185 -19.64 4.99 7.68
CA LEU A 185 -19.22 3.72 8.28
C LEU A 185 -18.95 3.82 9.78
N SER A 186 -18.52 4.98 10.28
CA SER A 186 -18.29 5.22 11.71
C SER A 186 -19.55 5.24 12.55
N THR A 187 -20.71 5.46 11.93
CA THR A 187 -22.03 5.39 12.60
C THR A 187 -22.63 3.99 12.61
N GLY A 188 -21.96 3.01 11.99
CA GLY A 188 -22.42 1.62 11.95
C GLY A 188 -22.19 0.86 13.26
N ASN A 189 -22.91 -0.24 13.46
CA ASN A 189 -22.72 -1.16 14.58
C ASN A 189 -21.57 -2.13 14.32
N TYR A 190 -20.34 -1.61 14.23
CA TYR A 190 -19.12 -2.40 14.08
C TYR A 190 -18.37 -2.55 15.42
N PRO A 191 -17.50 -3.57 15.57
CA PRO A 191 -16.59 -3.67 16.71
C PRO A 191 -15.73 -2.40 16.86
N GLU A 192 -15.42 -2.04 18.11
CA GLU A 192 -14.68 -0.81 18.45
C GLU A 192 -13.34 -0.68 17.70
N GLN A 193 -12.64 -1.80 17.48
CA GLN A 193 -11.37 -1.84 16.75
C GLN A 193 -11.51 -1.35 15.30
N ILE A 194 -12.60 -1.71 14.63
CA ILE A 194 -12.90 -1.28 13.25
C ILE A 194 -13.40 0.17 13.26
N LEU A 195 -14.29 0.51 14.20
CA LEU A 195 -14.78 1.88 14.36
C LEU A 195 -13.64 2.87 14.62
N LYS A 196 -12.62 2.50 15.41
CA LYS A 196 -11.43 3.32 15.66
C LYS A 196 -10.70 3.69 14.37
N MET A 197 -10.62 2.79 13.39
CA MET A 197 -9.96 3.08 12.12
C MET A 197 -10.70 4.18 11.35
N PHE A 198 -12.03 4.06 11.24
CA PHE A 198 -12.85 5.07 10.56
C PHE A 198 -12.92 6.38 11.35
N ASN A 199 -13.07 6.31 12.68
CA ASN A 199 -13.08 7.48 13.56
C ASN A 199 -11.78 8.26 13.51
N ALA A 200 -10.62 7.57 13.44
CA ALA A 200 -9.33 8.24 13.30
C ALA A 200 -9.25 9.08 12.01
N VAL A 201 -9.85 8.58 10.92
CA VAL A 201 -9.97 9.33 9.66
C VAL A 201 -10.94 10.51 9.81
N VAL A 202 -12.09 10.32 10.47
CA VAL A 202 -13.12 11.36 10.66
C VAL A 202 -12.63 12.49 11.56
N VAL A 203 -12.07 12.16 12.73
CA VAL A 203 -11.60 13.14 13.73
C VAL A 203 -10.44 13.97 13.21
N ASN A 204 -9.57 13.38 12.39
CA ASN A 204 -8.42 14.09 11.82
C ASN A 204 -8.68 14.62 10.42
N ALA A 205 -9.90 14.51 9.89
CA ALA A 205 -10.23 14.91 8.53
C ALA A 205 -9.84 16.37 8.24
N GLU A 206 -10.17 17.29 9.14
CA GLU A 206 -9.80 18.71 9.01
C GLU A 206 -8.28 18.88 8.89
N LYS A 207 -7.51 18.21 9.75
CA LYS A 207 -6.04 18.27 9.73
C LYS A 207 -5.47 17.69 8.43
N PHE A 208 -6.02 16.56 7.95
CA PHE A 208 -5.62 15.98 6.66
C PHE A 208 -5.93 16.92 5.49
N TRP A 209 -7.09 17.57 5.50
CA TRP A 209 -7.46 18.60 4.52
C TRP A 209 -6.48 19.76 4.50
N ILE A 210 -6.19 20.34 5.67
CA ILE A 210 -5.24 21.45 5.79
C ILE A 210 -3.86 21.00 5.29
N LEU A 211 -3.39 19.82 5.68
CA LEU A 211 -2.10 19.27 5.24
C LEU A 211 -2.03 19.12 3.72
N SER A 212 -3.12 18.63 3.11
CA SER A 212 -3.28 18.51 1.66
C SER A 212 -3.19 19.85 0.94
N VAL A 213 -3.83 20.90 1.47
CA VAL A 213 -3.78 22.27 0.92
C VAL A 213 -2.37 22.82 1.03
N VAL A 214 -1.74 22.71 2.20
CA VAL A 214 -0.38 23.21 2.43
C VAL A 214 0.65 22.48 1.54
N ASN A 215 0.52 21.16 1.37
CA ASN A 215 1.34 20.38 0.42
C ASN A 215 1.13 20.83 -1.03
N THR A 216 -0.10 21.16 -1.40
CA THR A 216 -0.42 21.66 -2.74
C THR A 216 0.22 23.03 -2.99
N LEU A 217 0.14 23.94 -2.03
CA LEU A 217 0.77 25.26 -2.11
C LEU A 217 2.30 25.15 -2.23
N PHE A 218 2.89 24.27 -1.43
CA PHE A 218 4.32 23.97 -1.50
C PHE A 218 4.72 23.41 -2.87
N GLY A 219 3.96 22.46 -3.43
CA GLY A 219 4.18 21.93 -4.77
C GLY A 219 3.98 22.96 -5.89
N PHE A 220 2.99 23.84 -5.76
CA PHE A 220 2.75 24.93 -6.70
C PHE A 220 3.91 25.93 -6.73
N MET A 221 4.42 26.31 -5.56
CA MET A 221 5.60 27.17 -5.44
C MET A 221 6.82 26.54 -6.11
N GLY A 222 7.09 25.26 -5.82
CA GLY A 222 8.23 24.54 -6.41
C GLY A 222 8.13 24.38 -7.93
N ARG A 223 6.92 24.28 -8.49
CA ARG A 223 6.73 24.09 -9.94
C ARG A 223 6.68 25.39 -10.73
N TYR A 224 5.99 26.41 -10.23
CA TYR A 224 5.66 27.61 -11.00
C TYR A 224 6.43 28.86 -10.56
N LEU A 225 6.82 28.93 -9.28
CA LEU A 225 7.44 30.12 -8.70
C LEU A 225 8.96 29.99 -8.53
N VAL A 226 9.51 28.77 -8.59
CA VAL A 226 10.94 28.51 -8.42
C VAL A 226 11.84 29.27 -9.41
N HIS A 227 11.34 29.51 -10.62
CA HIS A 227 12.03 30.25 -11.68
C HIS A 227 11.65 31.73 -11.78
N ARG A 228 10.62 32.17 -11.04
CA ARG A 228 10.01 33.50 -11.21
C ARG A 228 10.21 34.41 -10.01
N ILE A 229 10.56 33.87 -8.85
CA ILE A 229 10.74 34.59 -7.59
C ILE A 229 12.19 34.43 -7.13
N ASP A 230 12.70 35.45 -6.44
CA ASP A 230 14.01 35.38 -5.80
C ASP A 230 14.09 34.17 -4.86
N ARG A 231 15.18 33.41 -5.01
CA ARG A 231 15.42 32.17 -4.28
C ARG A 231 15.36 32.36 -2.76
N LYS A 232 15.80 33.50 -2.23
CA LYS A 232 15.75 33.78 -0.78
C LYS A 232 14.30 33.86 -0.28
N VAL A 233 13.44 34.51 -1.06
CA VAL A 233 12.02 34.65 -0.73
C VAL A 233 11.34 33.28 -0.83
N LEU A 234 11.61 32.52 -1.89
CA LEU A 234 11.06 31.18 -2.06
C LEU A 234 11.50 30.25 -0.94
N THR A 235 12.78 30.29 -0.54
CA THR A 235 13.32 29.53 0.58
C THR A 235 12.61 29.86 1.89
N ALA A 236 12.44 31.15 2.21
CA ALA A 236 11.79 31.56 3.45
C ALA A 236 10.32 31.08 3.52
N VAL A 237 9.57 31.24 2.43
CA VAL A 237 8.17 30.82 2.37
C VAL A 237 8.04 29.30 2.40
N SER A 238 8.88 28.58 1.65
CA SER A 238 8.89 27.11 1.66
C SER A 238 9.22 26.55 3.04
N LEU A 239 10.15 27.16 3.78
CA LEU A 239 10.50 26.77 5.14
C LEU A 239 9.32 27.01 6.10
N ALA A 240 8.64 28.16 6.00
CA ALA A 240 7.47 28.48 6.80
C ALA A 240 6.30 27.50 6.56
N LEU A 241 6.06 27.13 5.30
CA LEU A 241 5.08 26.09 4.96
C LEU A 241 5.49 24.74 5.54
N ALA A 242 6.77 24.36 5.44
CA ALA A 242 7.28 23.11 5.99
C ALA A 242 7.09 23.01 7.52
N PHE A 243 7.40 24.08 8.26
CA PHE A 243 7.12 24.15 9.69
C PHE A 243 5.63 24.05 10.00
N SER A 244 4.79 24.72 9.22
CA SER A 244 3.33 24.63 9.37
C SER A 244 2.85 23.18 9.17
N MET A 245 3.38 22.47 8.17
CA MET A 245 3.06 21.06 7.97
C MET A 245 3.52 20.19 9.15
N LEU A 246 4.71 20.44 9.72
CA LEU A 246 5.18 19.73 10.91
C LEU A 246 4.25 19.89 12.10
N PHE A 247 3.76 21.12 12.36
CA PHE A 247 2.80 21.37 13.43
C PHE A 247 1.47 20.63 13.20
N ILE A 248 0.98 20.59 11.96
CA ILE A 248 -0.24 19.86 11.61
C ILE A 248 -0.04 18.35 11.81
N VAL A 249 1.07 17.79 11.33
CA VAL A 249 1.41 16.37 11.52
C VAL A 249 1.55 16.04 13.00
N TRP A 250 2.23 16.88 13.78
CA TRP A 250 2.32 16.73 15.23
C TRP A 250 0.94 16.72 15.88
N GLY A 251 0.05 17.62 15.47
CA GLY A 251 -1.33 17.66 15.96
C GLY A 251 -2.15 16.41 15.62
N ILE A 252 -1.82 15.69 14.54
CA ILE A 252 -2.47 14.41 14.19
C ILE A 252 -1.98 13.28 15.10
N PHE A 253 -0.70 13.27 15.49
CA PHE A 253 -0.11 12.22 16.34
C PHE A 253 -0.30 12.46 17.85
N ALA A 254 -0.45 13.71 18.27
CA ALA A 254 -0.58 14.08 19.69
C ALA A 254 -2.03 14.05 20.21
N GLY A 255 -3.02 13.83 19.34
CA GLY A 255 -4.44 13.70 19.69
C GLY A 255 -4.93 12.28 19.54
#